data_AF-A0A536S808-F1
#
_entry.id   AF-A0A536S808-F1
#
_cell.length_a   1.000
_cell.length_b   1.000
_cell.length_c   1.000
_cell.angle_alpha   90.00
_cell.angle_beta   90.00
_cell.angle_gamma   90.00
#
_symmetry.space_group_name_H-M   'P 1'
#
loop_
_entity.id
_entity.type
_entity.pdbx_description
1 polymer ?
#
loop_
_entity_poly.entity_id
_entity_poly.type
_entity_poly.pdbx_seq_one_letter_code
_entity_poly.pdbx_strand_id
1 'polypeptide(L)' 'MSEVETKTKSSDPRVATAIAHWAPRFVSNGVLLADFEEVTAGIERWEDWCRAWCERAKVHKALGREALAQGYKLT' A
#
# COMPACT_ATOMS: atom_id res chain seq x y z
N MET A 1 0.38 -19.82 -38.56
CA MET A 1 0.88 -20.44 -37.32
C MET A 1 1.07 -19.32 -36.33
N SER A 2 0.19 -19.25 -35.34
CA SER A 2 0.08 -18.13 -34.40
C SER A 2 1.00 -18.39 -33.22
N GLU A 3 1.94 -17.49 -32.94
CA GLU A 3 2.55 -17.39 -31.62
C GLU A 3 1.84 -16.27 -30.87
N VAL A 4 0.83 -16.66 -30.10
CA VAL A 4 0.33 -15.83 -29.01
C VAL A 4 1.40 -15.88 -27.95
N GLU A 5 2.23 -14.85 -27.92
CA GLU A 5 3.21 -14.63 -26.86
C GLU A 5 2.42 -14.46 -25.55
N THR A 6 2.36 -15.51 -24.74
CA THR A 6 1.87 -15.42 -23.37
C THR A 6 2.87 -14.58 -22.58
N LYS A 7 2.64 -13.26 -22.56
CA LYS A 7 3.33 -12.34 -21.66
C LYS A 7 2.95 -12.72 -20.23
N THR A 8 3.78 -13.53 -19.58
CA THR A 8 3.75 -13.69 -18.13
C THR A 8 3.82 -12.29 -17.53
N LYS A 9 2.79 -11.90 -16.76
CA LYS A 9 2.68 -10.60 -16.12
C LYS A 9 3.79 -10.49 -15.07
N SER A 10 5.00 -10.12 -15.48
CA SER A 10 6.11 -9.90 -14.56
C SER A 10 5.75 -8.71 -13.68
N SER A 11 5.56 -8.96 -12.39
CA SER A 11 5.42 -7.89 -11.39
C SER A 11 6.59 -6.91 -11.52
N ASP A 12 6.32 -5.60 -11.43
CA ASP A 12 7.35 -4.57 -11.55
C ASP A 12 8.48 -4.83 -10.53
N PRO A 13 9.74 -5.00 -10.99
CA PRO A 13 10.85 -5.35 -10.10
C PRO A 13 11.07 -4.29 -9.01
N ARG A 14 10.73 -3.02 -9.27
CA ARG A 14 10.83 -1.96 -8.26
C ARG A 14 9.84 -2.18 -7.11
N VAL A 15 8.64 -2.67 -7.43
CA VAL A 15 7.62 -3.00 -6.43
C VAL A 15 8.06 -4.20 -5.61
N ALA A 16 8.54 -5.27 -6.27
CA ALA A 16 9.04 -6.46 -5.57
C ALA A 16 10.20 -6.13 -4.62
N THR A 17 11.19 -5.36 -5.07
CA THR A 17 12.31 -4.89 -4.25
C THR A 17 11.83 -4.03 -3.08
N ALA A 18 10.91 -3.09 -3.30
CA ALA A 18 10.39 -2.26 -2.22
C ALA A 18 9.66 -3.10 -1.15
N ILE A 19 8.82 -4.05 -1.54
CA ILE A 19 8.11 -4.94 -0.61
C ILE A 19 9.11 -5.75 0.23
N ALA A 20 10.09 -6.38 -0.42
CA ALA A 20 11.07 -7.25 0.25
C ALA A 20 11.96 -6.50 1.26
N HIS A 21 12.30 -5.24 1.00
CA HIS A 21 13.27 -4.51 1.81
C HIS A 21 12.66 -3.47 2.75
N TRP A 22 11.47 -2.94 2.45
CA TRP A 22 10.91 -1.83 3.22
C TRP A 22 9.86 -2.25 4.24
N ALA A 23 9.32 -3.46 4.17
CA ALA A 23 8.31 -3.93 5.13
C ALA A 23 8.75 -3.74 6.60
N PRO A 24 9.98 -4.13 7.03
CA PRO A 24 10.41 -3.92 8.42
C PRO A 24 10.48 -2.44 8.81
N ARG A 25 10.83 -1.56 7.86
CA ARG A 25 10.92 -0.11 8.10
C ARG A 25 9.55 0.53 8.22
N PHE A 26 8.58 0.11 7.41
CA PHE A 26 7.21 0.62 7.49
C PHE A 26 6.56 0.23 8.81
N VAL A 27 6.69 -1.04 9.20
CA VAL A 27 6.09 -1.56 10.43
C VAL A 27 6.73 -0.93 11.67
N SER A 28 8.05 -0.85 11.72
CA SER A 28 8.76 -0.21 12.85
C SER A 28 8.41 1.27 13.01
N ASN A 29 7.98 1.94 11.94
CA ASN A 29 7.58 3.36 11.95
C ASN A 29 6.07 3.58 12.14
N GLY A 30 5.32 2.53 12.51
CA GLY A 30 3.91 2.66 12.92
C GLY A 30 2.89 2.39 11.82
N VAL A 31 3.28 1.91 10.64
CA VAL A 31 2.33 1.34 9.67
C VAL A 31 1.94 -0.06 10.13
N LEU A 32 0.65 -0.36 10.21
CA LEU A 32 0.21 -1.71 10.57
C LEU A 32 0.66 -2.73 9.53
N LEU A 33 1.06 -3.94 9.95
CA LEU A 33 1.48 -4.99 9.02
C LEU A 33 0.36 -5.33 8.03
N ALA A 34 -0.86 -5.52 8.53
CA ALA A 34 -2.04 -5.75 7.69
C ALA A 34 -2.23 -4.61 6.68
N ASP A 35 -1.97 -3.37 7.09
CA ASP A 35 -2.10 -2.24 6.19
C ASP A 35 -1.10 -2.34 5.02
N PHE A 36 0.15 -2.64 5.35
CA PHE A 36 1.23 -2.80 4.37
C PHE A 36 0.94 -3.95 3.39
N GLU A 37 0.52 -5.11 3.90
CA GLU A 37 0.20 -6.30 3.09
C GLU A 37 -0.95 -6.00 2.12
N GLU A 38 -2.04 -5.40 2.60
CA GLU A 38 -3.20 -5.08 1.77
C GLU A 38 -2.89 -4.03 0.69
N VAL A 39 -2.15 -2.97 1.04
CA VAL A 39 -1.78 -1.94 0.05
C VAL A 39 -0.88 -2.53 -1.02
N THR A 40 0.12 -3.32 -0.62
CA THR A 40 1.14 -3.82 -1.55
C THR A 40 0.66 -4.99 -2.40
N ALA A 41 -0.30 -5.79 -1.92
CA ALA A 41 -0.92 -6.86 -2.70
C ALA A 41 -1.60 -6.36 -3.99
N GLY A 42 -2.06 -5.11 -4.01
CA GLY A 42 -2.75 -4.51 -5.16
C GLY A 42 -1.85 -3.70 -6.13
N ILE A 43 -0.54 -3.57 -5.86
CA ILE A 43 0.36 -2.75 -6.66
C ILE A 43 1.11 -3.65 -7.65
N GLU A 44 0.80 -3.51 -8.94
CA GLU A 44 1.50 -4.24 -10.01
C GLU A 44 2.55 -3.38 -10.72
N ARG A 45 2.44 -2.06 -10.60
CA ARG A 45 3.26 -1.06 -11.26
C ARG A 45 3.79 -0.06 -10.25
N TRP A 46 5.05 0.33 -10.38
CA TRP A 46 5.65 1.33 -9.50
C TRP A 46 4.90 2.67 -9.51
N GLU A 47 4.36 3.07 -10.66
CA GLU A 47 3.62 4.34 -10.79
C GLU A 47 2.36 4.38 -9.91
N ASP A 48 1.81 3.22 -9.55
CA ASP A 48 0.64 3.12 -8.67
C ASP A 48 0.98 3.20 -7.19
N TRP A 49 2.27 3.11 -6.82
CA TRP A 49 2.71 3.06 -5.43
C TRP A 49 2.21 4.26 -4.62
N CYS A 50 2.48 5.47 -5.09
CA CYS A 50 2.09 6.69 -4.39
C CYS A 50 0.57 6.79 -4.25
N ARG A 51 -0.16 6.50 -5.33
CA ARG A 51 -1.63 6.52 -5.35
C ARG A 51 -2.21 5.54 -4.32
N ALA A 52 -1.73 4.28 -4.31
CA ALA A 52 -2.23 3.26 -3.39
C ALA A 52 -2.04 3.64 -1.91
N TRP A 53 -0.86 4.16 -1.55
CA TRP A 53 -0.60 4.67 -0.20
C TRP A 53 -1.44 5.90 0.14
N CYS A 54 -1.68 6.81 -0.81
CA CYS A 54 -2.58 7.94 -0.60
C CYS A 54 -4.03 7.48 -0.36
N GLU A 55 -4.52 6.44 -1.05
CA GLU A 55 -5.86 5.90 -0.78
C GLU A 55 -5.97 5.32 0.64
N ARG A 56 -4.97 4.57 1.11
CA ARG A 56 -4.94 4.09 2.51
C ARG A 56 -4.91 5.25 3.51
N ALA A 57 -4.14 6.30 3.23
CA ALA A 57 -4.11 7.49 4.08
C ALA A 57 -5.48 8.19 4.17
N LYS A 58 -6.29 8.19 3.10
CA LYS A 58 -7.65 8.74 3.13
C LYS A 58 -8.56 7.98 4.10
N VAL A 59 -8.43 6.66 4.19
CA VAL A 59 -9.18 5.83 5.15
C VAL A 59 -8.87 6.26 6.58
N HIS A 60 -7.58 6.29 6.94
CA HIS A 60 -7.14 6.71 8.29
C HIS A 60 -7.51 8.16 8.60
N LYS A 61 -7.41 9.06 7.60
CA LYS A 61 -7.85 10.45 7.75
C LYS A 61 -9.35 10.54 8.02
N ALA A 62 -10.18 9.73 7.36
CA ALA A 62 -11.61 9.72 7.58
C ALA A 62 -11.94 9.23 9.00
N LEU A 63 -11.34 8.12 9.43
CA LEU A 63 -11.47 7.58 10.78
C LEU A 63 -11.04 8.60 11.85
N GLY A 64 -9.90 9.26 11.65
CA GLY A 64 -9.42 10.31 12.56
C GLY A 64 -10.37 11.50 12.64
N ARG A 65 -10.92 11.94 11.50
CA ARG A 65 -11.92 13.03 11.47
C ARG A 65 -13.21 12.65 12.19
N GLU A 66 -13.67 11.42 12.01
CA GLU A 66 -14.83 10.89 12.70
C GLU A 66 -14.61 10.82 14.22
N ALA A 67 -13.46 10.29 14.65
CA ALA A 67 -13.11 10.26 16.06
C ALA A 67 -13.08 11.66 16.71
N LEU A 68 -12.49 12.63 16.01
CA LEU A 68 -12.48 14.03 16.46
C LEU A 68 -13.90 14.63 16.55
N ALA A 69 -14.77 14.33 15.58
CA ALA A 69 -16.16 14.78 15.59
C ALA A 69 -16.96 14.18 16.75
N GLN A 70 -16.61 12.97 17.18
CA GLN A 70 -17.19 12.30 18.36
C GLN A 70 -16.55 12.74 19.68
N GLY A 71 -15.56 13.65 19.64
CA GLY A 71 -14.90 14.19 20.83
C GLY A 71 -13.75 13.33 21.36
N TYR A 72 -13.35 12.27 20.66
CA TYR A 72 -12.19 11.46 21.02
C TYR A 72 -10.90 12.18 20.65
N LYS A 73 -10.31 12.87 21.62
CA LYS A 73 -9.03 13.56 21.50
C LYS A 73 -8.01 12.90 22.42
N LEU A 74 -6.76 12.86 21.97
CA LEU A 74 -5.64 12.53 22.85
C LEU A 74 -5.45 13.69 23.84
N THR A 75 -5.26 13.36 25.12
CA THR A 75 -5.05 14.31 26.22
C THR A 75 -3.59 14.41 26.60
#